data_AF-A0AAE8MWY6-F1
#
_entry.id   AF-A0AAE8MWY6-F1
#
_cell.length_a   1.000
_cell.length_b   1.000
_cell.length_c   1.000
_cell.angle_alpha   90.00
_cell.angle_beta   90.00
_cell.angle_gamma   90.00
#
_symmetry.space_group_name_H-M   'P 1'
#
loop_
_entity.id
_entity.type
_entity.pdbx_description
1 polymer ?
#
loop_
_entity_poly.entity_id
_entity_poly.type
_entity_poly.pdbx_seq_one_letter_code
_entity_poly.pdbx_strand_id
1 'polypeptide(L)'
;MAPVQSDVHAELEAQIKDVIQDLFKVMVVTSHYDTSGRPSREVLTNSFKTLSTSLQTINATATDPTLTLPQVPPELVKYVEGGRNPDIYTREFVELVRRGNQLVRGKMRAFETFRDVLAGEMSSAMPELKADVDRVVEATKGEGRTTGSD
;
A
#
# COMPACT_ATOMS: atom_id res chain seq x y z
N MET A 1 7.01 5.51 -15.58
CA MET A 1 7.00 6.16 -14.25
C MET A 1 5.88 7.18 -14.27
N ALA A 2 4.93 7.10 -13.34
CA ALA A 2 3.80 8.04 -13.30
C ALA A 2 4.31 9.46 -13.00
N PRO A 3 3.70 10.51 -13.59
CA PRO A 3 4.13 11.89 -13.37
C PRO A 3 3.89 12.28 -11.91
N VAL A 4 4.86 12.98 -11.34
CA VAL A 4 4.95 13.28 -9.91
C VAL A 4 4.04 14.47 -9.58
N GLN A 5 2.93 14.22 -8.87
CA GLN A 5 2.12 15.24 -8.18
C GLN A 5 2.85 15.72 -6.89
N SER A 6 4.13 16.08 -6.98
CA SER A 6 4.96 16.39 -5.80
C SER A 6 4.48 17.63 -5.04
N ASP A 7 3.95 18.63 -5.75
CA ASP A 7 3.64 19.93 -5.15
C ASP A 7 2.50 19.83 -4.14
N VAL A 8 1.44 19.07 -4.44
CA VAL A 8 0.28 19.02 -3.52
C VAL A 8 0.56 18.18 -2.27
N HIS A 9 1.40 17.15 -2.40
CA HIS A 9 1.85 16.39 -1.22
C HIS A 9 2.70 17.27 -0.29
N ALA A 10 3.59 18.09 -0.84
CA ALA A 10 4.40 19.02 -0.07
C ALA A 10 3.54 20.10 0.60
N GLU A 11 2.52 20.61 -0.09
CA GLU A 11 1.56 21.56 0.47
C GLU A 11 0.78 20.95 1.63
N LEU A 12 0.19 19.76 1.45
CA LEU A 12 -0.57 19.09 2.50
C LEU A 12 0.33 18.74 3.71
N GLU A 13 1.57 18.31 3.46
CA GLU A 13 2.56 18.08 4.52
C GLU A 13 2.87 19.36 5.30
N ALA A 14 3.04 20.49 4.61
CA ALA A 14 3.27 21.79 5.25
C ALA A 14 2.07 22.20 6.11
N GLN A 15 0.85 22.09 5.58
CA GLN A 15 -0.37 22.41 6.33
C GLN A 15 -0.50 21.53 7.59
N ILE A 16 -0.22 20.22 7.49
CA ILE A 16 -0.20 19.30 8.65
C ILE A 16 0.83 19.75 9.70
N LYS A 17 2.03 20.16 9.28
CA LYS A 17 3.05 20.70 10.20
C LYS A 17 2.55 21.96 10.91
N ASP A 18 1.88 22.86 10.21
CA ASP A 18 1.32 24.08 10.78
C ASP A 18 0.27 23.76 11.86
N VAL A 19 -0.61 22.78 11.63
CA VAL A 19 -1.58 22.33 12.65
C VAL A 19 -0.88 21.75 13.88
N ILE A 20 0.17 20.94 13.71
CA ILE A 20 0.95 20.41 14.84
C ILE A 20 1.60 21.56 15.63
N GLN A 21 2.16 22.55 14.93
CA GLN A 21 2.75 23.74 15.56
C GLN A 21 1.71 24.56 16.32
N ASP A 22 0.52 24.76 15.74
CA ASP A 22 -0.59 25.46 16.39
C ASP A 22 -1.05 24.74 17.67
N LEU A 23 -1.17 23.41 17.64
CA LEU A 23 -1.48 22.60 18.82
C LEU A 23 -0.41 22.74 19.91
N PHE A 24 0.88 22.70 19.52
CA PHE A 24 1.98 22.90 20.46
C PHE A 24 1.97 24.31 21.07
N LYS A 25 1.70 25.33 20.26
CA LYS A 25 1.59 26.73 20.70
C LYS A 25 0.44 26.91 21.69
N VAL A 26 -0.73 26.33 21.41
CA VAL A 26 -1.87 26.35 22.34
C VAL A 26 -1.48 25.69 23.67
N MET A 27 -0.85 24.51 23.63
CA MET A 27 -0.38 23.82 24.83
C MET A 27 0.58 24.67 25.68
N VAL A 28 1.57 25.32 25.06
CA VAL A 28 2.54 26.18 25.76
C VAL A 28 1.86 27.40 26.38
N VAL A 29 0.98 28.08 25.63
CA VAL A 29 0.25 29.27 26.13
C VAL A 29 -0.69 28.90 27.27
N THR A 30 -1.34 27.74 27.21
CA THR A 30 -2.19 27.23 28.29
C THR A 30 -1.37 26.82 29.52
N SER A 31 -0.19 26.20 29.35
CA SER A 31 0.67 25.81 30.47
C SER A 31 1.23 27.01 31.25
N HIS A 32 1.41 28.15 30.59
CA HIS A 32 1.90 29.39 31.21
C HIS A 32 0.80 30.43 31.38
N TYR A 33 -0.45 29.98 31.42
CA TYR A 33 -1.59 30.87 31.51
C TYR A 33 -1.55 31.63 32.84
N ASP A 34 -1.54 32.97 32.75
CA ASP A 34 -1.57 33.90 33.88
C ASP A 34 -0.35 33.82 34.84
N THR A 35 0.69 33.06 34.50
CA THR A 35 1.90 32.90 35.33
C THR A 35 2.78 34.17 35.36
N SER A 36 2.49 35.17 34.52
CA SER A 36 3.36 36.34 34.30
C SER A 36 2.64 37.68 34.27
N GLY A 37 1.35 37.75 34.62
CA GLY A 37 0.56 39.00 34.62
C GLY A 37 0.41 39.69 33.24
N ARG A 38 0.71 38.97 32.15
CA ARG A 38 0.55 39.43 30.76
C ARG A 38 -0.86 39.10 30.25
N PRO A 39 -1.39 39.81 29.23
CA PRO A 39 -2.67 39.47 28.60
C PRO A 39 -2.60 38.13 27.85
N SER A 40 -2.69 37.02 28.59
CA SER A 40 -2.66 35.64 28.08
C SER A 40 -3.94 35.25 27.35
N ARG A 41 -5.07 35.88 27.70
CA ARG A 41 -6.39 35.62 27.12
C ARG A 41 -6.45 35.94 25.62
N GLU A 42 -5.94 37.09 25.20
CA GLU A 42 -5.97 37.49 23.77
C GLU A 42 -5.07 36.59 22.94
N VAL A 43 -3.87 36.27 23.44
CA VAL A 43 -2.92 35.38 22.78
C VAL A 43 -3.51 33.97 22.60
N LEU A 44 -4.18 33.45 23.65
CA LEU A 44 -4.84 32.15 23.59
C LEU A 44 -5.99 32.15 22.59
N THR A 45 -6.83 33.19 22.62
CA THR A 45 -7.96 33.34 21.68
C THR A 45 -7.47 33.39 20.23
N ASN A 46 -6.39 34.12 19.97
CA ASN A 46 -5.79 34.19 18.64
C ASN A 46 -5.20 32.85 18.22
N SER A 47 -4.53 32.12 19.13
CA SER A 47 -3.97 30.80 18.83
C SER A 47 -5.05 29.77 18.49
N PHE A 48 -6.20 29.78 19.17
CA PHE A 48 -7.36 28.95 18.82
C PHE A 48 -7.97 29.32 17.47
N LYS A 49 -8.05 30.61 17.14
CA LYS A 49 -8.51 31.06 15.81
C LYS A 49 -7.57 30.60 14.70
N THR A 50 -6.26 30.69 14.93
CA THR A 50 -5.25 30.16 13.99
C THR A 50 -5.42 28.66 13.80
N LEU A 51 -5.45 27.88 14.88
CA LEU A 51 -5.67 26.43 14.82
C LEU A 51 -6.96 26.06 14.05
N SER A 52 -8.06 26.75 14.34
CA SER A 52 -9.33 26.53 13.64
C SER A 52 -9.22 26.81 12.14
N THR A 53 -8.49 27.85 11.75
CA THR A 53 -8.26 28.20 10.35
C THR A 53 -7.38 27.14 9.68
N SER A 54 -6.28 26.74 10.32
CA SER A 54 -5.35 25.72 9.83
C SER A 54 -6.06 24.36 9.60
N LEU A 55 -6.93 23.94 10.52
CA LEU A 55 -7.75 22.74 10.36
C LEU A 55 -8.75 22.84 9.20
N GLN A 56 -9.38 24.00 9.02
CA GLN A 56 -10.29 24.24 7.89
C GLN A 56 -9.54 24.21 6.55
N THR A 57 -8.35 24.80 6.49
CA THR A 57 -7.49 24.80 5.30
C THR A 57 -7.09 23.39 4.92
N ILE A 58 -6.58 22.57 5.86
CA ILE A 58 -6.25 21.16 5.57
C ILE A 58 -7.46 20.40 5.05
N ASN A 59 -8.61 20.54 5.70
CA ASN A 59 -9.81 19.81 5.30
C ASN A 59 -10.26 20.21 3.89
N ALA A 60 -10.22 21.50 3.56
CA ALA A 60 -10.54 22.00 2.23
C ALA A 60 -9.58 21.44 1.16
N THR A 61 -8.27 21.49 1.42
CA THR A 61 -7.25 20.95 0.51
C THR A 61 -7.40 19.43 0.33
N ALA A 62 -7.61 18.69 1.41
CA ALA A 62 -7.71 17.23 1.39
C ALA A 62 -9.00 16.71 0.73
N THR A 63 -10.07 17.52 0.70
CA THR A 63 -11.36 17.16 0.10
C THR A 63 -11.56 17.77 -1.29
N ASP A 64 -10.56 18.50 -1.82
CA ASP A 64 -10.62 19.06 -3.16
C ASP A 64 -10.78 17.93 -4.20
N PRO A 65 -11.87 17.93 -5.00
CA PRO A 65 -12.11 16.89 -6.01
C PRO A 65 -11.10 16.91 -7.16
N THR A 66 -10.36 18.00 -7.34
CA THR A 66 -9.28 18.10 -8.32
C THR A 66 -8.00 17.42 -7.82
N LEU A 67 -7.89 17.19 -6.51
CA LEU A 67 -6.78 16.49 -5.90
C LEU A 67 -7.00 14.97 -5.94
N THR A 68 -6.08 14.26 -6.58
CA THR A 68 -6.08 12.79 -6.56
C THR A 68 -5.16 12.28 -5.45
N LEU A 69 -5.71 12.08 -4.25
CA LEU A 69 -4.96 11.46 -3.16
C LEU A 69 -4.80 9.94 -3.41
N PRO A 70 -3.63 9.37 -3.04
CA PRO A 70 -3.42 7.93 -3.13
C PRO A 70 -4.36 7.19 -2.18
N GLN A 71 -4.87 6.05 -2.63
CA GLN A 71 -5.66 5.16 -1.81
C GLN A 71 -4.77 4.50 -0.75
N VAL A 72 -5.15 4.63 0.51
CA VAL A 72 -4.43 4.03 1.64
C VAL A 72 -5.16 2.76 2.09
N PRO A 73 -4.52 1.58 2.05
CA PRO A 73 -5.06 0.35 2.61
C PRO A 73 -5.50 0.51 4.10
N PRO A 74 -6.67 0.00 4.50
CA PRO A 74 -7.13 0.07 5.90
C PRO A 74 -6.15 -0.58 6.89
N GLU A 75 -5.41 -1.59 6.45
CA GLU A 75 -4.38 -2.27 7.26
C GLU A 75 -3.23 -1.33 7.61
N LEU A 76 -2.85 -0.41 6.70
CA LEU A 76 -1.82 0.58 6.95
C LEU A 76 -2.24 1.59 8.03
N VAL A 77 -3.53 1.96 8.07
CA VAL A 77 -4.07 2.84 9.12
C VAL A 77 -3.86 2.22 10.50
N LYS A 78 -4.11 0.90 10.64
CA LYS A 78 -3.90 0.17 11.90
C LYS A 78 -2.44 0.14 12.34
N TYR A 79 -1.49 0.13 11.40
CA TYR A 79 -0.05 0.20 11.74
C TYR A 79 0.27 1.57 12.37
N VAL A 80 -0.23 2.65 11.77
CA VAL A 80 -0.02 4.01 12.27
C VAL A 80 -0.71 4.21 13.63
N GLU A 81 -1.95 3.75 13.79
CA GLU A 81 -2.68 3.80 15.07
C GLU A 81 -1.95 3.04 16.19
N GLY A 82 -1.31 1.91 15.85
CA GLY A 82 -0.48 1.14 16.78
C GLY A 82 0.93 1.69 17.00
N GLY A 83 1.28 2.85 16.41
CA GLY A 83 2.61 3.44 16.49
C GLY A 83 3.71 2.63 15.78
N ARG A 84 3.34 1.70 14.89
CA ARG A 84 4.27 0.88 14.10
C ARG A 84 4.65 1.60 12.81
N ASN A 85 5.91 1.46 12.39
CA ASN A 85 6.36 2.03 11.12
C ASN A 85 5.55 1.43 9.94
N PRO A 86 4.82 2.25 9.14
CA PRO A 86 4.04 1.79 7.99
C PRO A 86 4.91 1.11 6.89
N ASP A 87 6.21 1.41 6.80
CA ASP A 87 7.12 0.75 5.85
C ASP A 87 7.25 -0.76 6.09
N ILE A 88 6.93 -1.21 7.31
CA ILE A 88 6.95 -2.64 7.61
C ILE A 88 5.83 -3.36 6.88
N TYR A 89 4.64 -2.75 6.75
CA TYR A 89 3.53 -3.33 5.99
C TYR A 89 3.90 -3.49 4.51
N THR A 90 4.50 -2.45 3.91
CA THR A 90 4.87 -2.51 2.49
C THR A 90 5.94 -3.57 2.25
N ARG A 91 6.93 -3.70 3.16
CA ARG A 91 7.92 -4.79 3.12
C ARG A 91 7.27 -6.16 3.24
N GLU A 92 6.41 -6.37 4.25
CA GLU A 92 5.70 -7.64 4.48
C GLU A 92 4.81 -8.00 3.28
N PHE A 93 4.17 -7.01 2.66
CA PHE A 93 3.35 -7.21 1.47
C PHE A 93 4.18 -7.69 0.27
N VAL A 94 5.32 -7.06 -0.01
CA VAL A 94 6.22 -7.49 -1.09
C VAL A 94 6.75 -8.91 -0.82
N GLU A 95 7.12 -9.21 0.42
CA GLU A 95 7.56 -10.55 0.83
C GLU A 95 6.45 -11.60 0.64
N LEU A 96 5.21 -11.26 1.01
CA LEU A 96 4.04 -12.12 0.82
C LEU A 96 3.77 -12.39 -0.66
N VAL A 97 3.78 -11.36 -1.50
CA VAL A 97 3.56 -11.49 -2.95
C VAL A 97 4.65 -12.35 -3.58
N ARG A 98 5.92 -12.11 -3.22
CA ARG A 98 7.04 -12.93 -3.70
C ARG A 98 6.87 -14.40 -3.30
N ARG A 99 6.57 -14.67 -2.04
CA ARG A 99 6.38 -16.02 -1.52
C ARG A 99 5.20 -16.72 -2.19
N GLY A 100 4.08 -16.01 -2.36
CA GLY A 100 2.90 -16.51 -3.04
C GLY A 100 3.17 -16.86 -4.50
N ASN A 101 3.86 -15.98 -5.22
CA ASN A 101 4.25 -16.20 -6.62
C ASN A 101 5.16 -17.43 -6.75
N GLN A 102 6.21 -17.52 -5.93
CA GLN A 102 7.10 -18.69 -5.92
C GLN A 102 6.35 -19.99 -5.59
N LEU A 103 5.43 -19.96 -4.61
CA LEU A 103 4.63 -21.11 -4.25
C LEU A 103 3.74 -21.58 -5.41
N VAL A 104 3.03 -20.65 -6.07
CA VAL A 104 2.17 -20.98 -7.21
C VAL A 104 2.98 -21.53 -8.37
N ARG A 105 4.14 -20.92 -8.69
CA ARG A 105 5.05 -21.44 -9.72
C ARG A 105 5.57 -22.83 -9.38
N GLY A 106 5.90 -23.08 -8.12
CA GLY A 106 6.32 -24.41 -7.64
C GLY A 106 5.21 -25.45 -7.82
N LYS A 107 3.97 -25.11 -7.46
CA LYS A 107 2.80 -25.97 -7.68
C LYS A 107 2.58 -26.26 -9.16
N MET A 108 2.64 -25.25 -10.03
CA MET A 108 2.50 -25.43 -11.47
C MET A 108 3.54 -26.40 -12.02
N ARG A 109 4.81 -26.26 -11.64
CA ARG A 109 5.88 -27.19 -12.03
C ARG A 109 5.66 -28.61 -11.50
N ALA A 110 5.21 -28.75 -10.25
CA ALA A 110 4.91 -30.05 -9.69
C ALA A 110 3.77 -30.76 -10.43
N PHE A 111 2.71 -30.03 -10.79
CA PHE A 111 1.62 -30.56 -11.61
C PHE A 111 2.05 -30.89 -13.03
N GLU A 112 2.92 -30.09 -13.63
CA GLU A 112 3.53 -30.38 -14.94
C GLU A 112 4.33 -31.69 -14.90
N THR A 113 5.21 -31.85 -13.91
CA THR A 113 5.99 -33.08 -13.73
C THR A 113 5.08 -34.28 -13.47
N PHE A 114 4.05 -34.11 -12.63
CA PHE A 114 3.08 -35.16 -12.35
C PHE A 114 2.31 -35.59 -13.60
N ARG A 115 1.86 -34.63 -14.43
CA ARG A 115 1.21 -34.88 -15.72
C ARG A 115 2.12 -35.72 -16.62
N ASP A 116 3.39 -35.32 -16.76
CA ASP A 116 4.32 -35.99 -17.67
C ASP A 116 4.64 -37.42 -17.24
N VAL A 117 4.83 -37.65 -15.94
CA VAL A 117 5.03 -39.00 -15.38
C VAL A 117 3.78 -39.85 -15.57
N LEU A 118 2.60 -39.33 -15.23
CA LEU A 118 1.34 -40.05 -15.37
C LEU A 118 1.06 -40.43 -16.84
N ALA A 119 1.30 -39.50 -17.77
CA ALA A 119 1.16 -39.76 -19.20
C ALA A 119 2.11 -40.86 -19.70
N GLY A 120 3.36 -40.87 -19.21
CA GLY A 120 4.34 -41.91 -19.51
C GLY A 120 3.89 -43.30 -19.02
N GLU A 121 3.47 -43.39 -17.76
CA GLU A 121 2.98 -44.64 -17.17
C GLU A 121 1.71 -45.16 -17.87
N MET A 122 0.75 -44.27 -18.16
CA MET A 122 -0.48 -44.63 -18.88
C MET A 122 -0.17 -45.14 -20.30
N SER A 123 0.76 -44.50 -21.01
CA SER A 123 1.17 -44.92 -22.36
C SER A 123 1.90 -46.27 -22.38
N SER A 124 2.59 -46.60 -21.29
CA SER A 124 3.29 -47.89 -21.11
C SER A 124 2.33 -49.01 -20.74
N ALA A 125 1.41 -48.75 -19.80
CA ALA A 125 0.48 -49.75 -19.29
C ALA A 125 -0.72 -49.99 -20.22
N MET A 126 -1.14 -48.98 -21.01
CA MET A 126 -2.30 -49.02 -21.91
C MET A 126 -1.95 -48.43 -23.28
N PRO A 127 -1.21 -49.18 -24.14
CA PRO A 127 -0.75 -48.67 -25.43
C PRO A 127 -1.87 -48.20 -26.37
N GLU A 128 -3.08 -48.75 -26.24
CA GLU A 128 -4.26 -48.39 -27.01
C GLU A 128 -4.77 -46.96 -26.72
N LEU A 129 -4.46 -46.40 -25.54
CA LEU A 129 -4.87 -45.04 -25.14
C LEU A 129 -3.82 -43.97 -25.46
N LYS A 130 -2.64 -44.35 -25.96
CA LYS A 130 -1.50 -43.44 -26.14
C LYS A 130 -1.83 -42.18 -26.94
N ALA A 131 -2.57 -42.32 -28.05
CA ALA A 131 -2.94 -41.19 -28.89
C ALA A 131 -3.86 -40.18 -28.17
N ASP A 132 -4.73 -40.66 -27.28
CA ASP A 132 -5.61 -39.79 -26.50
C ASP A 132 -4.85 -39.15 -25.33
N VAL A 133 -3.92 -39.87 -24.69
CA VAL A 133 -3.02 -39.32 -23.67
C VAL A 133 -2.16 -38.19 -24.25
N ASP A 134 -1.55 -38.38 -25.42
CA ASP A 134 -0.75 -37.36 -26.09
C ASP A 134 -1.58 -36.10 -26.41
N ARG A 135 -2.84 -36.30 -26.85
CA ARG A 135 -3.76 -35.19 -27.12
C ARG A 135 -4.08 -34.39 -25.85
N VAL A 136 -4.28 -35.06 -24.71
CA VAL A 136 -4.55 -34.41 -23.42
C VAL A 136 -3.31 -33.66 -22.91
N VAL A 137 -2.11 -34.24 -23.05
CA VAL A 137 -0.86 -33.57 -22.64
C VAL A 137 -0.65 -32.29 -23.44
N GLU A 138 -0.81 -32.34 -24.76
CA GLU A 138 -0.66 -31.14 -25.60
C GLU A 138 -1.76 -30.11 -25.34
N ALA A 139 -3.02 -30.52 -25.09
CA ALA A 139 -4.10 -29.60 -24.73
C ALA A 139 -3.92 -28.95 -23.33
N THR A 140 -3.20 -29.61 -22.42
CA THR A 140 -2.95 -29.12 -21.05
C THR A 140 -1.57 -28.48 -20.87
N LYS A 141 -0.75 -28.46 -21.92
CA LYS A 141 0.51 -27.73 -21.97
C LYS A 141 0.16 -26.25 -21.98
N GLY A 142 0.42 -25.56 -20.87
CA GLY A 142 0.19 -24.11 -20.81
C GLY A 142 0.93 -23.43 -21.96
N GLU A 143 0.33 -22.40 -22.58
CA GLU A 143 0.96 -21.63 -23.65
C GLU A 143 2.34 -21.18 -23.19
N GLY A 144 3.36 -21.89 -23.68
CA GLY A 144 4.74 -21.59 -23.39
C GLY A 144 5.00 -20.22 -23.96
N ARG A 145 5.24 -19.25 -23.07
CA ARG A 145 5.78 -17.93 -23.39
C ARG A 145 6.78 -18.10 -24.52
N THR A 146 6.40 -17.72 -25.74
CA THR A 146 7.33 -17.62 -26.87
C THR A 146 8.44 -16.71 -26.39
N THR A 147 9.60 -17.30 -26.11
CA THR A 147 10.81 -16.56 -25.81
C THR A 147 11.02 -15.62 -26.99
N GLY A 148 10.88 -14.31 -26.75
CA GLY A 148 11.30 -13.30 -27.70
C GLY A 148 12.76 -13.58 -28.03
N SER A 149 13.00 -13.96 -29.28
CA SER A 149 14.33 -13.91 -29.88
C SER A 149 14.68 -12.43 -29.99
N ASP A 150 15.69 -12.01 -29.24
CA ASP A 150 16.60 -10.96 -29.70
C ASP A 150 17.39 -11.49 -30.92
#